data_AF-A0A2V5KGK4-F1
#
_entry.id   AF-A0A2V5KGK4-F1
#
_cell.length_a   1.000
_cell.length_b   1.000
_cell.length_c   1.000
_cell.angle_alpha   90.00
_cell.angle_beta   90.00
_cell.angle_gamma   90.00
#
_symmetry.space_group_name_H-M   'P 1'
#
loop_
_entity.id
_entity.type
_entity.pdbx_description
1 polymer ?
#
loop_
_entity_poly.entity_id
_entity_poly.type
_entity_poly.pdbx_seq_one_letter_code
_entity_poly.pdbx_strand_id
1 'polypeptide(L)'
;MVPPSDYSQVSMSPYTAIVRMKTISERCGIDHARTNGRFKREREAWAAGMLALALSKLKDDVWWVEVETVDATPDTKLRQIDQTANGNVINTRNIENVDWEENVDDIMTVIRKKCKRSYPSDYLLVVHARNYGKEINFDRVIEEMKRVQSPFLEVWVIAVVGLDDVKVVRVSPGLPVVDLKIRAELERASKQVPFLKRGSRGREPGFYDAGTVFLPLPRCD
;
A
#
# COMPACT_ATOMS: atom_id res chain seq x y z
N MET A 1 21.76 7.97 -20.54
CA MET A 1 21.12 6.72 -20.08
C MET A 1 20.89 6.88 -18.58
N VAL A 2 19.64 6.82 -18.09
CA VAL A 2 19.35 6.94 -16.66
C VAL A 2 19.71 5.60 -16.00
N PRO A 3 20.59 5.56 -14.99
CA PRO A 3 20.96 4.30 -14.34
C PRO A 3 19.73 3.68 -13.67
N PRO A 4 19.61 2.34 -13.65
CA PRO A 4 18.52 1.67 -12.95
C PRO A 4 18.59 2.05 -11.48
N SER A 5 17.53 2.66 -10.98
CA SER A 5 17.33 2.83 -9.55
C SER A 5 16.77 1.53 -8.99
N ASP A 6 17.19 1.14 -7.80
CA ASP A 6 16.37 0.29 -6.95
C ASP A 6 15.38 1.17 -6.16
N TYR A 7 14.57 0.54 -5.30
CA TYR A 7 13.61 1.24 -4.45
C TYR A 7 14.27 2.10 -3.35
N SER A 8 15.59 1.99 -3.12
CA SER A 8 16.24 2.49 -1.89
C SER A 8 16.27 4.01 -1.75
N GLN A 9 16.01 4.76 -2.83
CA GLN A 9 16.12 6.23 -2.85
C GLN A 9 14.89 6.93 -3.38
N VAL A 10 13.80 6.20 -3.67
CA VAL A 10 12.62 6.77 -4.32
C VAL A 10 11.34 6.40 -3.61
N SER A 11 10.44 7.38 -3.50
CA SER A 11 9.04 7.14 -3.19
C SER A 11 8.23 7.26 -4.48
N MET A 12 7.24 6.39 -4.66
CA MET A 12 6.37 6.34 -5.83
C MET A 12 5.05 7.03 -5.55
N SER A 13 4.46 7.64 -6.56
CA SER A 13 3.03 8.00 -6.48
C SER A 13 2.18 6.72 -6.32
N PRO A 14 0.99 6.80 -5.71
CA PRO A 14 0.05 5.68 -5.67
C PRO A 14 -0.31 5.20 -7.07
N TYR A 15 -0.44 6.12 -8.03
CA TYR A 15 -0.66 5.80 -9.44
C TYR A 15 0.44 4.88 -9.98
N THR A 16 1.71 5.26 -9.80
CA THR A 16 2.86 4.49 -10.27
C THR A 16 2.88 3.10 -9.65
N ALA A 17 2.68 2.98 -8.33
CA ALA A 17 2.65 1.68 -7.65
C ALA A 17 1.56 0.75 -8.21
N ILE A 18 0.36 1.28 -8.43
CA ILE A 18 -0.78 0.49 -8.94
C ILE A 18 -0.57 0.10 -10.40
N VAL A 19 -0.14 1.03 -11.26
CA VAL A 19 0.09 0.77 -12.69
C VAL A 19 1.19 -0.26 -12.90
N ARG A 20 2.27 -0.23 -12.11
CA ARG A 20 3.34 -1.23 -12.20
C ARG A 20 2.80 -2.65 -12.00
N MET A 21 2.02 -2.88 -10.95
CA MET A 21 1.43 -4.20 -10.68
C MET A 21 0.40 -4.62 -11.74
N LYS A 22 -0.36 -3.66 -12.30
CA LYS A 22 -1.24 -3.90 -13.45
C LYS A 22 -0.44 -4.37 -14.67
N THR A 23 0.63 -3.67 -15.03
CA THR A 23 1.50 -4.04 -16.15
C THR A 23 2.16 -5.42 -15.95
N ILE A 24 2.55 -5.77 -14.72
CA ILE A 24 3.07 -7.11 -14.41
C ILE A 24 1.99 -8.17 -14.64
N SER A 25 0.77 -7.94 -14.17
CA SER A 25 -0.36 -8.86 -14.38
C SER A 25 -0.67 -9.06 -15.87
N GLU A 26 -0.65 -7.98 -16.67
CA GLU A 26 -0.85 -8.01 -18.12
C GLU A 26 0.28 -8.75 -18.84
N ARG A 27 1.53 -8.55 -18.42
CA ARG A 27 2.72 -9.11 -19.08
C ARG A 27 2.98 -10.57 -18.71
N CYS A 28 2.85 -10.92 -17.43
CA CYS A 28 3.24 -12.22 -16.90
C CYS A 28 2.04 -13.15 -16.64
N GLY A 29 0.80 -12.66 -16.81
CA GLY A 29 -0.43 -13.36 -16.44
C GLY A 29 -0.81 -13.13 -14.98
N ILE A 30 -2.11 -13.00 -14.72
CA ILE A 30 -2.65 -12.62 -13.40
C ILE A 30 -2.28 -13.62 -12.30
N ASP A 31 -2.39 -14.92 -12.58
CA ASP A 31 -2.11 -15.96 -11.58
C ASP A 31 -0.64 -16.01 -11.20
N HIS A 32 0.24 -15.82 -12.20
CA HIS A 32 1.68 -15.77 -11.98
C HIS A 32 2.08 -14.51 -11.20
N ALA A 33 1.51 -13.36 -11.55
CA ALA A 33 1.72 -12.09 -10.85
C ALA A 33 1.27 -12.16 -9.38
N ARG A 34 0.18 -12.87 -9.10
CA ARG A 34 -0.37 -13.05 -7.75
C ARG A 34 0.48 -13.99 -6.88
N THR A 35 0.97 -15.08 -7.43
CA THR A 35 1.56 -16.17 -6.61
C THR A 35 3.08 -16.11 -6.55
N ASN A 36 3.77 -15.64 -7.59
CA ASN A 36 5.21 -15.70 -7.63
C ASN A 36 5.85 -14.71 -6.63
N GLY A 37 6.76 -15.22 -5.79
CA GLY A 37 7.45 -14.44 -4.77
C GLY A 37 8.27 -13.26 -5.32
N ARG A 38 8.72 -13.32 -6.58
CA ARG A 38 9.47 -12.22 -7.20
C ARG A 38 8.68 -10.91 -7.34
N PHE A 39 7.35 -11.00 -7.36
CA PHE A 39 6.46 -9.84 -7.45
C PHE A 39 5.93 -9.40 -6.08
N LYS A 40 6.41 -9.99 -4.98
CA LYS A 40 5.96 -9.68 -3.61
C LYS A 40 5.99 -8.16 -3.34
N ARG A 41 7.13 -7.51 -3.61
CA ARG A 41 7.30 -6.05 -3.42
C ARG A 41 6.32 -5.21 -4.24
N GLU A 42 5.98 -5.65 -5.45
CA GLU A 42 5.02 -4.94 -6.32
C GLU A 42 3.58 -5.12 -5.81
N ARG A 43 3.25 -6.28 -5.24
CA ARG A 43 1.96 -6.50 -4.56
C ARG A 43 1.83 -5.66 -3.29
N GLU A 44 2.90 -5.57 -2.51
CA GLU A 44 2.95 -4.75 -1.29
C GLU A 44 2.86 -3.25 -1.64
N ALA A 45 3.58 -2.81 -2.68
CA ALA A 45 3.48 -1.45 -3.20
C ALA A 45 2.07 -1.15 -3.72
N TRP A 46 1.43 -2.10 -4.41
CA TRP A 46 0.04 -1.97 -4.86
C TRP A 46 -0.93 -1.80 -3.68
N ALA A 47 -0.80 -2.64 -2.64
CA ALA A 47 -1.66 -2.56 -1.46
C ALA A 47 -1.47 -1.22 -0.72
N ALA A 48 -0.22 -0.78 -0.54
CA ALA A 48 0.08 0.53 0.02
C ALA A 48 -0.44 1.68 -0.86
N GLY A 49 -0.34 1.56 -2.18
CA GLY A 49 -0.90 2.54 -3.13
C GLY A 49 -2.42 2.64 -3.05
N MET A 50 -3.12 1.52 -2.91
CA MET A 50 -4.57 1.52 -2.70
C MET A 50 -4.96 2.17 -1.37
N LEU A 51 -4.23 1.89 -0.29
CA LEU A 51 -4.45 2.56 0.98
C LEU A 51 -4.15 4.07 0.87
N ALA A 52 -3.09 4.46 0.17
CA ALA A 52 -2.74 5.86 -0.06
C ALA A 52 -3.87 6.62 -0.77
N LEU A 53 -4.45 6.04 -1.84
CA LEU A 53 -5.62 6.62 -2.51
C LEU A 53 -6.83 6.75 -1.56
N ALA A 54 -7.08 5.74 -0.73
CA ALA A 54 -8.16 5.79 0.25
C ALA A 54 -7.96 6.90 1.30
N LEU A 55 -6.73 7.04 1.81
CA LEU A 55 -6.38 8.11 2.77
C LEU A 55 -6.47 9.49 2.13
N SER A 56 -5.99 9.65 0.89
CA SER A 56 -6.13 10.88 0.12
C SER A 56 -7.60 11.26 -0.06
N LYS A 57 -8.47 10.29 -0.37
CA LYS A 57 -9.91 10.54 -0.52
C LYS A 57 -10.59 11.00 0.77
N LEU A 58 -10.08 10.58 1.93
CA LEU A 58 -10.65 10.91 3.24
C LEU A 58 -10.25 12.31 3.75
N LYS A 59 -9.05 12.77 3.43
CA LYS A 59 -8.46 13.99 4.05
C LYS A 59 -7.90 15.00 3.06
N ASP A 60 -7.98 14.73 1.76
CA ASP A 60 -7.34 15.51 0.68
C ASP A 60 -5.81 15.63 0.81
N ASP A 61 -5.21 14.67 1.51
CA ASP A 61 -3.77 14.56 1.72
C ASP A 61 -3.08 13.87 0.53
N VAL A 62 -1.84 14.24 0.21
CA VAL A 62 -1.04 13.53 -0.80
C VAL A 62 -0.07 12.57 -0.13
N TRP A 63 -0.21 11.27 -0.44
CA TRP A 63 0.61 10.19 0.11
C TRP A 63 1.50 9.56 -0.97
N TRP A 64 2.72 9.21 -0.58
CA TRP A 64 3.74 8.58 -1.42
C TRP A 64 4.14 7.21 -0.87
N VAL A 65 4.34 6.24 -1.75
CA VAL A 65 4.67 4.85 -1.40
C VAL A 65 6.18 4.64 -1.43
N GLU A 66 6.77 4.25 -0.31
CA GLU A 66 8.16 3.81 -0.20
C GLU A 66 8.15 2.28 0.02
N VAL A 67 8.92 1.54 -0.79
CA VAL A 67 9.04 0.08 -0.69
C VAL A 67 10.31 -0.24 0.08
N GLU A 68 10.23 -1.09 1.10
CA GLU A 68 11.40 -1.48 1.86
C GLU A 68 12.29 -2.43 1.03
N THR A 69 13.58 -2.09 0.95
CA THR A 69 14.56 -2.82 0.12
C THR A 69 15.31 -3.88 0.88
N VAL A 70 15.39 -3.74 2.20
CA VAL A 70 15.96 -4.74 3.09
C VAL A 70 14.85 -5.72 3.46
N ASP A 71 15.16 -7.00 3.63
CA ASP A 71 14.19 -7.98 4.14
C ASP A 71 13.94 -7.71 5.64
N ALA A 72 13.16 -6.66 5.90
CA ALA A 72 12.91 -6.08 7.20
C ALA A 72 11.48 -5.50 7.25
N THR A 73 10.91 -5.48 8.45
CA THR A 73 9.63 -4.83 8.76
C THR A 73 9.88 -3.33 8.96
N PRO A 74 9.08 -2.41 8.36
CA PRO A 74 7.84 -2.65 7.61
C PRO A 74 8.08 -3.06 6.15
N ASP A 75 7.10 -3.74 5.53
CA ASP A 75 7.14 -4.07 4.11
C ASP A 75 7.11 -2.80 3.23
N THR A 76 6.28 -1.81 3.61
CA THR A 76 6.15 -0.52 2.92
C THR A 76 5.95 0.64 3.89
N LYS A 77 6.16 1.86 3.42
CA LYS A 77 5.85 3.08 4.18
C LYS A 77 5.03 4.03 3.32
N LEU A 78 4.08 4.74 3.93
CA LEU A 78 3.45 5.91 3.32
C LEU A 78 4.04 7.19 3.88
N ARG A 79 4.41 8.10 3.00
CA ARG A 79 4.94 9.43 3.34
C ARG A 79 3.94 10.49 2.90
N GLN A 80 3.50 11.32 3.83
CA GLN A 80 2.80 12.56 3.52
C GLN A 80 3.75 13.70 3.86
N ILE A 81 3.83 14.66 2.94
CA ILE A 81 4.66 15.85 3.09
C ILE A 81 3.71 16.99 3.38
N ASP A 82 3.73 17.46 4.62
CA ASP A 82 3.05 18.67 5.02
C ASP A 82 4.05 19.83 4.92
N GLN A 83 3.81 20.73 3.96
CA GLN A 83 4.62 21.92 3.71
C GLN A 83 3.91 23.20 4.18
N THR A 84 3.15 23.13 5.27
CA THR A 84 2.54 24.32 5.88
C THR A 84 3.61 25.28 6.46
N ALA A 85 3.19 26.51 6.78
CA ALA A 85 4.06 27.65 7.09
C ALA A 85 5.10 27.46 8.23
N ASN A 86 5.01 26.38 9.01
CA ASN A 86 5.90 26.08 10.14
C ASN A 86 7.02 25.06 9.81
N GLY A 87 7.21 24.71 8.54
CA GLY A 87 8.29 23.86 8.06
C GLY A 87 7.81 22.55 7.43
N ASN A 88 8.74 21.75 6.92
CA ASN A 88 8.42 20.48 6.26
C ASN A 88 8.25 19.37 7.32
N VAL A 89 7.00 18.95 7.59
CA VAL A 89 6.71 17.79 8.43
C VAL A 89 6.47 16.58 7.53
N ILE A 90 7.22 15.50 7.79
CA ILE A 90 7.07 14.25 7.05
C ILE A 90 6.32 13.26 7.94
N ASN A 91 5.02 13.13 7.69
CA ASN A 91 4.20 12.11 8.34
C ASN A 91 4.49 10.76 7.70
N THR A 92 4.76 9.77 8.54
CA THR A 92 5.12 8.42 8.10
C THR A 92 4.14 7.42 8.67
N ARG A 93 3.61 6.54 7.82
CA ARG A 93 2.88 5.35 8.26
C ARG A 93 3.64 4.11 7.85
N ASN A 94 4.10 3.34 8.84
CA ASN A 94 4.77 2.06 8.63
C ASN A 94 3.71 1.00 8.35
N ILE A 95 3.85 0.22 7.27
CA ILE A 95 2.84 -0.75 6.84
C ILE A 95 3.44 -2.14 6.81
N GLU A 96 2.79 -3.04 7.54
CA GLU A 96 2.90 -4.47 7.35
C GLU A 96 1.80 -4.93 6.38
N ASN A 97 2.15 -5.67 5.35
CA ASN A 97 1.19 -6.22 4.40
C ASN A 97 0.97 -7.71 4.66
N VAL A 98 -0.24 -8.17 4.34
CA VAL A 98 -0.55 -9.59 4.33
C VAL A 98 -1.61 -9.90 3.29
N ASP A 99 -1.38 -10.96 2.54
CA ASP A 99 -2.36 -11.48 1.59
C ASP A 99 -3.31 -12.46 2.32
N TRP A 100 -4.62 -12.29 2.14
CA TRP A 100 -5.61 -13.32 2.44
C TRP A 100 -5.84 -14.16 1.19
N GLU A 101 -5.21 -15.33 1.17
CA GLU A 101 -5.13 -16.26 0.04
C GLU A 101 -6.32 -17.22 -0.04
N GLU A 102 -6.50 -17.85 -1.20
CA GLU A 102 -7.65 -18.70 -1.52
C GLU A 102 -7.77 -19.92 -0.59
N ASN A 103 -6.63 -20.46 -0.13
CA ASN A 103 -6.53 -21.61 0.76
C ASN A 103 -6.83 -21.30 2.24
N VAL A 104 -7.09 -20.04 2.61
CA VAL A 104 -7.46 -19.66 3.97
C VAL A 104 -8.94 -19.30 4.00
N ASP A 105 -9.72 -20.03 4.78
CA ASP A 105 -11.18 -19.86 4.79
C ASP A 105 -11.66 -18.56 5.40
N ASP A 106 -11.00 -18.12 6.47
CA ASP A 106 -11.42 -16.97 7.25
C ASP A 106 -10.32 -15.92 7.35
N ILE A 107 -10.61 -14.70 6.90
CA ILE A 107 -9.70 -13.55 6.95
C ILE A 107 -9.19 -13.28 8.37
N MET A 108 -10.02 -13.53 9.39
CA MET A 108 -9.63 -13.35 10.79
C MET A 108 -8.50 -14.29 11.21
N THR A 109 -8.32 -15.44 10.54
CA THR A 109 -7.19 -16.34 10.78
C THR A 109 -5.86 -15.65 10.43
N VAL A 110 -5.83 -14.95 9.28
CA VAL A 110 -4.65 -14.20 8.82
C VAL A 110 -4.36 -13.03 9.76
N ILE A 111 -5.40 -12.26 10.10
CA ILE A 111 -5.28 -11.09 10.98
C ILE A 111 -4.78 -11.51 12.37
N ARG A 112 -5.42 -12.49 13.01
CA ARG A 112 -5.01 -12.99 14.34
C ARG A 112 -3.58 -13.52 14.34
N LYS A 113 -3.15 -14.18 13.26
CA LYS A 113 -1.76 -14.67 13.12
C LYS A 113 -0.76 -13.52 13.14
N LYS A 114 -1.06 -12.39 12.50
CA LYS A 114 -0.23 -11.18 12.54
C LYS A 114 -0.30 -10.48 13.91
N CYS A 115 -1.48 -10.33 14.49
CA CYS A 115 -1.64 -9.69 15.81
C CYS A 115 -0.95 -10.44 16.97
N LYS A 116 -0.68 -11.74 16.83
CA LYS A 116 0.10 -12.51 17.82
C LYS A 116 1.60 -12.18 17.84
N ARG A 117 2.11 -11.46 16.83
CA ARG A 117 3.52 -11.08 16.75
C ARG A 117 3.74 -9.71 17.42
N SER A 118 4.97 -9.45 17.84
CA SER A 118 5.37 -8.16 18.41
C SER A 118 5.67 -7.18 17.28
N TYR A 119 4.72 -6.29 16.99
CA TYR A 119 4.92 -5.14 16.10
C TYR A 119 4.94 -3.84 16.91
N PRO A 120 5.69 -2.82 16.48
CA PRO A 120 5.61 -1.49 17.09
C PRO A 120 4.19 -0.89 16.94
N SER A 121 3.76 -0.11 17.94
CA SER A 121 2.37 0.38 18.05
C SER A 121 1.99 1.44 17.02
N ASP A 122 2.95 1.97 16.27
CA ASP A 122 2.76 2.94 15.18
C ASP A 122 2.55 2.28 13.81
N TYR A 123 2.58 0.94 13.74
CA TYR A 123 2.42 0.21 12.49
C TYR A 123 0.95 0.04 12.11
N LEU A 124 0.69 0.04 10.81
CA LEU A 124 -0.56 -0.39 10.22
C LEU A 124 -0.44 -1.83 9.73
N LEU A 125 -1.51 -2.60 9.85
CA LEU A 125 -1.67 -3.85 9.11
C LEU A 125 -2.58 -3.62 7.91
N VAL A 126 -2.14 -3.98 6.73
CA VAL A 126 -2.92 -3.96 5.49
C VAL A 126 -3.14 -5.38 5.00
N VAL A 127 -4.39 -5.81 5.00
CA VAL A 127 -4.82 -7.11 4.50
C VAL A 127 -5.34 -6.96 3.09
N HIS A 128 -4.64 -7.54 2.12
CA HIS A 128 -5.13 -7.64 0.75
C HIS A 128 -5.99 -8.88 0.60
N ALA A 129 -7.30 -8.69 0.44
CA ALA A 129 -8.25 -9.76 0.26
C ALA A 129 -8.22 -10.26 -1.19
N ARG A 130 -7.54 -11.39 -1.42
CA ARG A 130 -7.37 -12.02 -2.74
C ARG A 130 -8.18 -13.30 -2.92
N ASN A 131 -9.10 -13.59 -2.01
CA ASN A 131 -9.95 -14.77 -2.08
C ASN A 131 -11.16 -14.47 -2.98
N TYR A 132 -10.97 -14.55 -4.30
CA TYR A 132 -12.01 -14.26 -5.29
C TYR A 132 -13.16 -15.27 -5.12
N GLY A 133 -14.38 -14.75 -4.95
CA GLY A 133 -15.59 -15.57 -4.78
C GLY A 133 -16.00 -15.82 -3.33
N LYS A 134 -15.21 -15.41 -2.32
CA LYS A 134 -15.67 -15.37 -0.93
C LYS A 134 -16.15 -13.97 -0.56
N GLU A 135 -17.38 -13.91 -0.06
CA GLU A 135 -17.94 -12.68 0.48
C GLU A 135 -17.26 -12.32 1.81
N ILE A 136 -16.89 -11.05 1.95
CA ILE A 136 -16.34 -10.51 3.21
C ILE A 136 -17.45 -9.79 3.94
N ASN A 137 -17.88 -10.36 5.06
CA ASN A 137 -18.73 -9.67 6.00
C ASN A 137 -17.86 -8.72 6.86
N PHE A 138 -17.72 -7.46 6.43
CA PHE A 138 -16.91 -6.47 7.15
C PHE A 138 -17.43 -6.16 8.56
N ASP A 139 -18.75 -6.19 8.77
CA ASP A 139 -19.34 -5.95 10.10
C ASP A 139 -18.89 -7.05 11.08
N ARG A 140 -18.93 -8.32 10.64
CA ARG A 140 -18.39 -9.44 11.40
C ARG A 140 -16.90 -9.23 11.72
N VAL A 141 -16.10 -8.84 10.73
CA VAL A 141 -14.66 -8.61 10.93
C VAL A 141 -14.41 -7.49 11.94
N ILE A 142 -15.13 -6.37 11.85
CA ILE A 142 -15.05 -5.25 12.79
C ILE A 142 -15.43 -5.69 14.21
N GLU A 143 -16.55 -6.42 14.37
CA GLU A 143 -16.98 -6.92 15.67
C GLU A 143 -15.99 -7.90 16.30
N GLU A 144 -15.40 -8.79 15.50
CA GLU A 144 -14.35 -9.70 15.99
C GLU A 144 -13.08 -8.93 16.35
N MET A 145 -12.71 -7.89 15.60
CA MET A 145 -11.54 -7.07 15.89
C MET A 145 -11.63 -6.32 17.21
N LYS A 146 -12.84 -5.94 17.68
CA LYS A 146 -13.03 -5.37 19.04
C LYS A 146 -12.57 -6.29 20.17
N ARG A 147 -12.51 -7.61 19.92
CA ARG A 147 -12.09 -8.63 20.88
C ARG A 147 -10.63 -9.04 20.73
N VAL A 148 -9.95 -8.55 19.67
CA VAL A 148 -8.55 -8.86 19.40
C VAL A 148 -7.68 -7.75 19.96
N GLN A 149 -6.72 -8.11 20.82
CA GLN A 149 -5.65 -7.20 21.20
C GLN A 149 -4.69 -7.05 20.01
N SER A 150 -4.91 -5.99 19.22
CA SER A 150 -4.07 -5.66 18.07
C SER A 150 -2.85 -4.85 18.52
N PRO A 151 -1.62 -5.23 18.14
CA PRO A 151 -0.44 -4.39 18.31
C PRO A 151 -0.37 -3.25 17.29
N PHE A 152 -1.18 -3.32 16.21
CA PHE A 152 -1.21 -2.30 15.15
C PHE A 152 -2.09 -1.12 15.52
N LEU A 153 -1.67 0.09 15.12
CA LEU A 153 -2.43 1.34 15.24
C LEU A 153 -3.77 1.25 14.51
N GLU A 154 -3.74 0.73 13.28
CA GLU A 154 -4.93 0.48 12.46
C GLU A 154 -4.78 -0.84 11.72
N VAL A 155 -5.91 -1.52 11.48
CA VAL A 155 -6.00 -2.67 10.58
C VAL A 155 -6.94 -2.33 9.45
N TRP A 156 -6.45 -2.44 8.22
CA TRP A 156 -7.17 -2.14 7.00
C TRP A 156 -7.33 -3.38 6.15
N VAL A 157 -8.46 -3.51 5.47
CA VAL A 157 -8.73 -4.56 4.49
C VAL A 157 -9.00 -3.93 3.14
N ILE A 158 -8.30 -4.38 2.11
CA ILE A 158 -8.48 -3.96 0.71
C ILE A 158 -9.11 -5.13 -0.04
N ALA A 159 -10.31 -4.93 -0.58
CA ALA A 159 -11.06 -5.94 -1.31
C ALA A 159 -11.49 -5.43 -2.68
N VAL A 160 -11.16 -6.19 -3.73
CA VAL A 160 -11.68 -5.95 -5.09
C VAL A 160 -13.09 -6.55 -5.16
N VAL A 161 -14.11 -5.72 -5.31
CA VAL A 161 -15.53 -6.13 -5.31
C VAL A 161 -16.19 -6.04 -6.69
N GLY A 162 -15.47 -5.50 -7.68
CA GLY A 162 -15.88 -5.45 -9.08
C GLY A 162 -14.70 -5.14 -9.99
N LEU A 163 -14.94 -5.05 -11.30
CA LEU A 163 -13.87 -4.82 -12.29
C LEU A 163 -13.04 -3.56 -12.02
N ASP A 164 -13.71 -2.51 -11.53
CA ASP A 164 -13.09 -1.21 -11.23
C ASP A 164 -13.35 -0.76 -9.78
N ASP A 165 -13.95 -1.65 -8.98
CA ASP A 165 -14.47 -1.34 -7.66
C ASP A 165 -13.61 -1.98 -6.58
N VAL A 166 -13.04 -1.13 -5.72
CA VAL A 166 -12.25 -1.56 -4.57
C VAL A 166 -12.83 -0.94 -3.31
N LYS A 167 -13.07 -1.78 -2.31
CA LYS A 167 -13.41 -1.37 -0.95
C LYS A 167 -12.15 -1.38 -0.09
N VAL A 168 -11.88 -0.27 0.58
CA VAL A 168 -10.81 -0.13 1.58
C VAL A 168 -11.45 0.18 2.92
N VAL A 169 -11.39 -0.78 3.86
CA VAL A 169 -12.14 -0.74 5.12
C VAL A 169 -11.19 -0.76 6.31
N ARG A 170 -11.28 0.22 7.19
CA ARG A 170 -10.61 0.17 8.50
C ARG A 170 -11.41 -0.70 9.45
N VAL A 171 -10.90 -1.91 9.70
CA VAL A 171 -11.56 -2.89 10.58
C VAL A 171 -11.14 -2.76 12.05
N SER A 172 -10.06 -2.04 12.33
CA SER A 172 -9.67 -1.62 13.68
C SER A 172 -8.99 -0.25 13.62
N PRO A 173 -9.37 0.74 14.45
CA PRO A 173 -10.39 0.69 15.51
C PRO A 173 -11.85 0.71 15.00
N GLY A 174 -12.09 0.46 13.71
CA GLY A 174 -13.38 0.65 13.04
C GLY A 174 -13.39 1.96 12.24
N LEU A 175 -14.36 2.12 11.33
CA LEU A 175 -14.63 3.25 10.42
C LEU A 175 -13.44 4.19 10.14
N PRO A 176 -12.95 4.32 8.90
CA PRO A 176 -13.84 4.52 7.75
C PRO A 176 -13.89 3.35 6.76
N VAL A 177 -14.96 3.34 5.97
CA VAL A 177 -15.11 2.56 4.73
C VAL A 177 -14.90 3.51 3.56
N VAL A 178 -14.04 3.15 2.61
CA VAL A 178 -13.77 3.95 1.42
C VAL A 178 -14.01 3.11 0.17
N ASP A 179 -14.93 3.58 -0.66
CA ASP A 179 -15.16 3.03 -2.00
C ASP A 179 -14.28 3.76 -3.02
N LEU A 180 -13.42 3.00 -3.71
CA LEU A 180 -12.55 3.48 -4.77
C LEU A 180 -13.03 2.95 -6.12
N LYS A 181 -13.22 3.89 -7.06
CA LYS A 181 -13.40 3.60 -8.49
C LYS A 181 -12.04 3.73 -9.15
N ILE A 182 -11.31 2.62 -9.27
CA ILE A 182 -9.87 2.62 -9.54
C ILE A 182 -9.51 3.43 -10.77
N ARG A 183 -10.25 3.31 -11.86
CA ARG A 183 -10.01 4.09 -13.09
C ARG A 183 -10.06 5.60 -12.82
N ALA A 184 -11.09 6.07 -12.14
CA ALA A 184 -11.27 7.48 -11.84
C ALA A 184 -10.21 7.99 -10.85
N GLU A 185 -9.87 7.19 -9.83
CA GLU A 185 -8.83 7.56 -8.86
C GLU A 185 -7.44 7.56 -9.51
N LEU A 186 -7.15 6.62 -10.41
CA LEU A 186 -5.90 6.60 -11.19
C LEU A 186 -5.81 7.75 -12.17
N GLU A 187 -6.91 8.13 -12.84
CA GLU A 187 -6.91 9.31 -13.72
C GLU A 187 -6.57 10.58 -12.94
N ARG A 188 -7.11 10.74 -11.72
CA ARG A 188 -6.76 11.85 -10.82
C ARG A 188 -5.29 11.79 -10.39
N ALA A 189 -4.85 10.63 -9.92
CA ALA A 189 -3.50 10.43 -9.41
C ALA A 189 -2.42 10.49 -10.49
N SER A 190 -2.77 10.28 -11.77
CA SER A 190 -1.85 10.38 -12.91
C SER A 190 -1.21 11.76 -13.08
N LYS A 191 -1.83 12.80 -12.49
CA LYS A 191 -1.33 14.18 -12.46
C LYS A 191 -0.19 14.40 -11.47
N GLN A 192 0.04 13.47 -10.54
CA GLN A 192 1.15 13.53 -9.60
C GLN A 192 2.47 13.22 -10.32
N VAL A 193 3.57 13.78 -9.84
CA VAL A 193 4.89 13.36 -10.31
C VAL A 193 5.08 11.86 -10.01
N PRO A 194 5.67 11.05 -10.90
CA PRO A 194 5.70 9.60 -10.68
C PRO A 194 6.56 9.18 -9.48
N PHE A 195 7.64 9.92 -9.21
CA PHE A 195 8.62 9.59 -8.19
C PHE A 195 9.10 10.84 -7.44
N LEU A 196 9.33 10.68 -6.14
CA LEU A 196 10.03 11.64 -5.30
C LEU A 196 11.37 11.08 -4.82
N LYS A 197 12.34 11.97 -4.63
CA LYS A 197 13.61 11.68 -3.96
C LYS A 197 13.73 12.51 -2.69
N ARG A 198 14.30 11.90 -1.65
CA ARG A 198 14.64 12.61 -0.41
C ARG A 198 15.88 13.48 -0.65
N GLY A 199 15.85 14.72 -0.15
CA GLY A 199 17.02 15.61 -0.13
C GLY A 199 18.19 14.98 0.64
N SER A 200 19.40 15.15 0.12
CA SER A 200 20.64 14.72 0.77
C SER A 200 21.07 15.69 1.88
N ARG A 201 21.91 15.23 2.82
CA ARG A 201 22.54 16.10 3.85
C ARG A 201 23.23 17.30 3.17
N GLY A 202 22.92 18.51 3.65
CA GLY A 202 23.47 19.77 3.11
C GLY A 202 22.55 20.49 2.12
N ARG A 203 21.41 19.90 1.73
CA ARG A 203 20.30 20.60 1.08
C ARG A 203 19.15 20.79 2.05
N GLU A 204 18.21 21.67 1.71
CA GLU A 204 16.99 21.85 2.51
C GLU A 204 16.32 20.48 2.75
N PRO A 205 15.90 20.18 4.00
CA PRO A 205 15.20 18.94 4.29
C PRO A 205 13.87 18.92 3.50
N GLY A 206 13.71 17.98 2.58
CA GLY A 206 12.50 17.90 1.76
C GLY A 206 12.49 16.70 0.82
N PHE A 207 11.40 16.59 0.07
CA PHE A 207 11.32 15.71 -1.08
C PHE A 207 11.23 16.56 -2.34
N TYR A 208 11.86 16.07 -3.39
CA TYR A 208 11.92 16.74 -4.68
C TYR A 208 11.44 15.77 -5.75
N ASP A 209 10.85 16.31 -6.82
CA ASP A 209 10.62 15.54 -8.03
C ASP A 209 11.93 14.86 -8.43
N ALA A 210 11.88 13.52 -8.54
CA ALA A 210 13.02 12.72 -8.90
C ALA A 210 13.42 12.88 -10.37
N GLY A 211 12.57 13.55 -11.17
CA GLY A 211 12.63 13.62 -12.61
C GLY A 211 12.44 12.24 -13.23
N THR A 212 13.13 11.99 -14.34
CA THR A 212 13.09 10.69 -14.99
C THR A 212 13.83 9.64 -14.14
N VAL A 213 13.06 8.72 -13.54
CA VAL A 213 13.57 7.54 -12.85
C VAL A 213 13.29 6.31 -13.70
N PHE A 214 14.32 5.49 -13.92
CA PHE A 214 14.15 4.16 -14.50
C PHE A 214 14.17 3.11 -13.38
N LEU A 215 13.01 2.57 -13.06
CA LEU A 215 12.83 1.47 -12.12
C LEU A 215 12.28 0.27 -12.89
N PRO A 216 13.11 -0.73 -13.25
CA PRO A 216 12.66 -1.83 -14.10
C PRO A 216 11.56 -2.64 -13.42
N LEU A 217 10.64 -3.21 -14.20
CA LEU A 217 9.73 -4.24 -13.72
C LEU A 217 10.51 -5.57 -13.59
N PRO A 218 10.23 -6.40 -12.57
CA PRO A 218 10.78 -7.76 -12.52
C PRO A 218 10.45 -8.53 -13.80
N ARG A 219 11.35 -9.42 -14.23
CA ARG A 219 11.12 -10.25 -15.42
C ARG A 219 10.10 -11.36 -15.13
N CYS A 220 9.48 -11.90 -16.18
CA CYS A 220 8.48 -12.98 -16.04
C CYS A 220 9.08 -14.39 -16.05
N ASP A 221 10.35 -14.55 -16.47
CA ASP A 221 11.06 -15.82 -16.67
C ASP A 221 11.80 -16.33 -15.42
#